data_AF-B4R5B6-F1
#
_entry.id   AF-B4R5B6-F1
#
_cell.length_a   1.000
_cell.length_b   1.000
_cell.length_c   1.000
_cell.angle_alpha   90.00
_cell.angle_beta   90.00
_cell.angle_gamma   90.00
#
_symmetry.space_group_name_H-M   'P 1'
#
loop_
_entity.id
_entity.type
_entity.pdbx_description
1 polymer ?
#
loop_
_entity_poly.entity_id
_entity_poly.type
_entity_poly.pdbx_seq_one_letter_code
_entity_poly.pdbx_strand_id
1 'polypeptide(L)'
;MLSKECIALQGKNSAMEGDAWVLSFTDAENRLLQGASRRRCLSILKTLRDRHLDLPGNPVTSYHLKTLLLYECEKHPREMEWEENCIADRINGIFLQLISCLQCRRCPHYFLPNMDLFKGKSPGALENAAKQVWRLTRIMLTNVRCLEEL
;
A
#
# COMPACT_ATOMS: atom_id res chain seq x y z
N MET A 1 18.22 13.10 1.07
CA MET A 1 16.98 13.52 1.75
C MET A 1 16.14 12.28 2.01
N LEU A 2 16.22 11.70 3.21
CA LEU A 2 15.45 10.51 3.58
C LEU A 2 13.96 10.87 3.49
N SER A 3 13.20 10.18 2.65
CA SER A 3 11.76 10.44 2.56
C SER A 3 11.14 10.09 3.92
N LYS A 4 10.30 10.99 4.43
CA LYS A 4 9.54 10.80 5.68
C LYS A 4 8.66 9.54 5.68
N GLU A 5 8.57 8.83 4.55
CA GLU A 5 7.75 7.63 4.35
C GLU A 5 8.40 6.34 4.91
N CYS A 6 9.73 6.30 5.15
CA CYS A 6 10.42 5.12 5.74
C CYS A 6 10.30 5.01 7.28
N ILE A 7 9.74 6.01 7.97
CA ILE A 7 9.80 6.16 9.44
C ILE A 7 8.74 5.29 10.17
N ALA A 8 7.99 4.45 9.46
CA ALA A 8 6.93 3.62 10.05
C ALA A 8 7.42 2.56 11.08
N LEU A 9 8.73 2.46 11.32
CA LEU A 9 9.35 1.42 12.16
C LEU A 9 9.83 1.89 13.54
N GLN A 10 9.51 3.11 14.01
CA GLN A 10 9.89 3.51 15.38
C GLN A 10 9.06 2.76 16.45
N GLY A 11 9.56 1.59 16.86
CA GLY A 11 9.17 0.90 18.09
C GLY A 11 9.85 1.55 19.31
N LYS A 12 9.21 1.46 20.48
CA LYS A 12 9.75 1.99 21.75
C LYS A 12 10.85 1.08 22.33
N ASN A 13 11.99 1.72 22.63
CA ASN A 13 13.00 1.43 23.65
C ASN A 13 13.53 -0.01 23.75
N SER A 14 14.66 -0.26 23.09
CA SER A 14 15.69 -1.17 23.59
C SER A 14 17.07 -0.54 23.39
N ALA A 15 17.99 -0.74 24.35
CA ALA A 15 19.33 -0.13 24.36
C ALA A 15 20.23 -0.48 23.16
N MET A 16 19.75 -1.33 22.24
CA MET A 16 20.44 -1.76 21.01
C MET A 16 20.15 -0.89 19.78
N GLU A 17 19.17 0.02 19.82
CA GLU A 17 18.79 0.83 18.65
C GLU A 17 19.80 1.93 18.27
N GLY A 18 20.75 2.25 19.16
CA GLY A 18 21.80 3.26 18.89
C GLY A 18 22.81 2.85 17.81
N ASP A 19 22.93 1.55 17.53
CA ASP A 19 24.02 1.00 16.70
C ASP A 19 23.51 0.32 15.40
N ALA A 20 22.22 0.46 15.08
CA ALA A 20 21.61 -0.20 13.93
C ALA A 20 21.26 0.79 12.80
N TRP A 21 21.39 0.32 11.56
CA TRP A 21 20.97 1.06 10.36
C TRP A 21 19.65 0.48 9.83
N VAL A 22 18.72 1.36 9.46
CA VAL A 22 17.48 0.95 8.77
C VAL A 22 17.77 0.80 7.28
N LEU A 23 17.41 -0.35 6.71
CA LEU A 23 17.49 -0.58 5.27
C LEU A 23 16.45 0.28 4.55
N SER A 24 16.85 0.92 3.45
CA SER A 24 15.95 1.66 2.55
C SER A 24 16.15 1.20 1.12
N PHE A 25 15.05 0.91 0.43
CA PHE A 25 15.05 0.43 -0.95
C PHE A 25 14.45 1.43 -1.92
N THR A 26 14.35 2.72 -1.53
CA THR A 26 13.63 3.76 -2.27
C THR A 26 13.98 3.78 -3.77
N ASP A 27 15.27 3.74 -4.11
CA ASP A 27 15.70 3.76 -5.51
C ASP A 27 15.36 2.48 -6.27
N ALA A 28 15.50 1.32 -5.61
CA ALA A 28 15.13 0.03 -6.18
C ALA A 28 13.61 -0.04 -6.44
N GLU A 29 12.80 0.37 -5.45
CA GLU A 29 11.34 0.45 -5.60
C GLU A 29 10.94 1.39 -6.75
N ASN A 30 11.58 2.57 -6.86
CA ASN A 30 11.28 3.53 -7.92
C ASN A 30 11.69 3.04 -9.32
N ARG A 31 12.72 2.19 -9.40
CA ARG A 31 13.13 1.51 -10.64
C ARG A 31 12.14 0.40 -11.00
N LEU A 32 11.69 -0.40 -10.04
CA LEU A 32 10.70 -1.45 -10.27
C LEU A 32 9.35 -0.90 -10.73
N LEU A 33 9.00 0.32 -10.34
CA LEU A 33 7.79 1.02 -10.79
C LEU A 33 8.01 1.82 -12.08
N GLN A 34 9.07 1.59 -12.84
CA GLN A 34 9.22 2.13 -14.19
C GLN A 34 8.37 1.31 -15.18
N GLY A 35 8.00 1.93 -16.30
CA GLY A 35 7.16 1.30 -17.32
C GLY A 35 5.66 1.49 -17.13
N ALA A 36 4.95 1.53 -18.26
CA ALA A 36 3.51 1.70 -18.40
C ALA A 36 2.89 2.68 -17.38
N SER A 37 1.70 2.36 -16.86
CA SER A 37 0.96 3.22 -15.92
C SER A 37 1.16 2.86 -14.45
N ARG A 38 2.23 2.14 -14.08
CA ARG A 38 2.51 1.73 -12.67
C ARG A 38 2.60 2.92 -11.71
N ARG A 39 3.33 3.97 -12.09
CA ARG A 39 3.45 5.19 -11.27
C ARG A 39 2.12 5.94 -11.15
N ARG A 40 1.35 5.96 -12.24
CA ARG A 40 0.02 6.57 -12.26
C ARG A 40 -0.92 5.81 -11.31
N CYS A 41 -0.89 4.48 -11.34
CA CYS A 41 -1.60 3.64 -10.39
C CYS A 41 -1.21 3.98 -8.93
N LEU A 42 0.08 4.13 -8.64
CA LEU A 42 0.53 4.56 -7.30
C LEU A 42 -0.02 5.93 -6.90
N SER A 43 0.00 6.92 -7.80
CA SER A 43 -0.54 8.25 -7.53
C SER A 43 -2.03 8.19 -7.19
N ILE A 44 -2.82 7.44 -7.96
CA ILE A 44 -4.26 7.26 -7.69
C ILE A 44 -4.47 6.59 -6.33
N LEU A 45 -3.72 5.52 -6.02
CA LEU A 45 -3.78 4.84 -4.73
C LEU A 45 -3.48 5.80 -3.56
N LYS A 46 -2.46 6.66 -3.69
CA LYS A 46 -2.13 7.69 -2.69
C LYS A 46 -3.30 8.68 -2.51
N THR A 47 -3.87 9.17 -3.61
CA THR A 47 -5.03 10.07 -3.55
C THR A 47 -6.24 9.42 -2.87
N LEU A 48 -6.58 8.19 -3.23
CA LEU A 48 -7.68 7.43 -2.60
C LEU A 48 -7.43 7.22 -1.10
N ARG A 49 -6.18 6.96 -0.72
CA ARG A 49 -5.80 6.86 0.69
C ARG A 49 -6.01 8.16 1.43
N ASP A 50 -5.54 9.27 0.88
CA ASP A 50 -5.60 10.57 1.55
C ASP A 50 -7.04 11.06 1.69
N ARG A 51 -7.91 10.77 0.71
CA ARG A 51 -9.32 11.18 0.74
C ARG A 51 -10.21 10.27 1.58
N HIS A 52 -9.94 8.97 1.63
CA HIS A 52 -10.89 8.00 2.18
C HIS A 52 -10.35 7.09 3.28
N LEU A 53 -9.02 6.98 3.40
CA LEU A 53 -8.36 6.05 4.33
C LEU A 53 -7.41 6.77 5.32
N ASP A 54 -7.55 8.09 5.47
CA ASP A 54 -6.92 8.84 6.55
C ASP A 54 -7.68 8.59 7.86
N LEU A 55 -7.42 7.43 8.46
CA LEU A 55 -8.12 6.91 9.63
C LEU A 55 -7.32 7.11 10.92
N PRO A 56 -7.98 7.22 12.08
CA PRO A 56 -7.31 7.26 13.38
C PRO A 56 -6.32 6.10 13.57
N GLY A 57 -5.11 6.41 14.04
CA GLY A 57 -4.03 5.43 14.18
C GLY A 57 -3.24 5.15 12.90
N ASN A 58 -3.59 5.79 11.79
CA ASN A 58 -2.96 5.66 10.46
C ASN A 58 -2.63 4.20 10.10
N PRO A 59 -3.64 3.31 10.07
CA PRO A 59 -3.45 1.88 9.81
C PRO A 59 -2.96 1.59 8.39
N VAL A 60 -3.29 2.47 7.42
CA VAL A 60 -2.89 2.37 6.01
C VAL A 60 -2.12 3.61 5.59
N THR A 61 -0.84 3.42 5.31
CA THR A 61 0.06 4.47 4.80
C THR A 61 0.30 4.28 3.30
N SER A 62 0.78 5.33 2.63
CA SER A 62 1.20 5.27 1.23
C SER A 62 2.28 4.20 0.97
N TYR A 63 3.08 3.84 1.97
CA TYR A 63 4.09 2.79 1.85
C TYR A 63 3.49 1.38 1.78
N HIS A 64 2.38 1.13 2.50
CA HIS A 64 1.64 -0.13 2.34
C HIS A 64 1.10 -0.27 0.92
N LEU A 65 0.58 0.81 0.34
CA LEU A 65 0.05 0.80 -1.04
C LEU A 65 1.16 0.61 -2.07
N LYS A 66 2.32 1.26 -1.87
CA LYS A 66 3.51 1.03 -2.70
C LYS A 66 3.96 -0.43 -2.64
N THR A 67 4.00 -1.01 -1.44
CA THR A 67 4.37 -2.42 -1.22
C THR A 67 3.41 -3.37 -1.94
N LEU A 68 2.09 -3.15 -1.81
CA LEU A 68 1.09 -3.97 -2.48
C LEU A 68 1.09 -3.80 -4.00
N LEU A 69 1.39 -2.59 -4.50
CA LEU A 69 1.59 -2.36 -5.93
C LEU A 69 2.76 -3.18 -6.48
N LEU A 70 3.87 -3.28 -5.74
CA LEU A 70 5.01 -4.11 -6.15
C LEU A 70 4.63 -5.60 -6.23
N TYR A 71 3.89 -6.12 -5.24
CA TYR A 71 3.35 -7.48 -5.33
C TYR A 71 2.35 -7.67 -6.47
N GLU A 72 1.53 -6.66 -6.77
CA GLU A 72 0.61 -6.72 -7.90
C GLU A 72 1.37 -6.77 -9.24
N CYS A 73 2.53 -6.11 -9.34
CA CYS A 73 3.43 -6.19 -10.49
C CYS A 73 4.04 -7.58 -10.67
N GLU A 74 4.31 -8.31 -9.58
CA GLU A 74 4.76 -9.71 -9.68
C GLU A 74 3.66 -10.63 -10.23
N LYS A 75 2.41 -10.38 -9.84
CA LYS A 75 1.25 -11.14 -10.34
C LYS A 75 0.96 -10.86 -11.81
N HIS A 76 1.21 -9.63 -12.26
CA HIS A 76 0.96 -9.16 -13.63
C HIS A 76 2.26 -8.63 -14.25
N PRO A 77 3.19 -9.49 -14.68
CA PRO A 77 4.53 -9.07 -15.06
C PRO A 77 4.59 -8.35 -16.42
N ARG A 78 3.57 -8.45 -17.27
CA ARG A 78 3.63 -7.94 -18.66
C ARG A 78 3.24 -6.46 -18.72
N GLU A 79 3.94 -5.66 -19.53
CA GLU A 79 3.64 -4.23 -19.71
C GLU A 79 2.18 -3.97 -20.14
N MET A 80 1.62 -4.82 -21.01
CA MET A 80 0.24 -4.69 -21.49
C MET A 80 -0.82 -4.80 -20.37
N GLU A 81 -0.49 -5.45 -19.25
CA GLU A 81 -1.38 -5.58 -18.09
C GLU A 81 -1.37 -4.33 -17.19
N TRP A 82 -0.51 -3.37 -17.51
CA TRP A 82 -0.33 -2.08 -16.86
C TRP A 82 -0.65 -0.89 -17.78
N GLU A 83 -1.28 -1.16 -18.93
CA GLU A 83 -1.84 -0.12 -19.79
C GLU A 83 -2.99 0.61 -19.08
N GLU A 84 -3.35 1.77 -19.63
CA GLU A 84 -4.30 2.71 -19.02
C GLU A 84 -5.67 2.08 -18.74
N ASN A 85 -6.15 1.25 -19.67
CA ASN A 85 -7.41 0.51 -19.55
C ASN A 85 -7.42 -0.54 -18.43
N CYS A 86 -6.25 -1.02 -17.99
CA CYS A 86 -6.11 -2.02 -16.94
C CYS A 86 -5.96 -1.41 -15.53
N ILE A 87 -5.75 -0.10 -15.40
CA ILE A 87 -5.46 0.54 -14.09
C ILE A 87 -6.58 0.30 -13.08
N ALA A 88 -7.84 0.38 -13.51
CA ALA A 88 -8.98 0.16 -12.62
C ALA A 88 -8.94 -1.26 -12.01
N ASP A 89 -8.66 -2.27 -12.83
CA ASP A 89 -8.52 -3.65 -12.39
C ASP A 89 -7.33 -3.83 -11.44
N ARG A 90 -6.20 -3.15 -11.72
CA ARG A 90 -5.02 -3.17 -10.83
C ARG A 90 -5.32 -2.54 -9.47
N ILE A 91 -6.01 -1.41 -9.43
CA ILE A 91 -6.42 -0.77 -8.17
C ILE A 91 -7.35 -1.69 -7.38
N ASN A 92 -8.32 -2.32 -8.04
CA ASN A 92 -9.22 -3.28 -7.40
C ASN A 92 -8.45 -4.49 -6.83
N GLY A 93 -7.52 -5.06 -7.60
CA GLY A 93 -6.65 -6.15 -7.14
C GLY A 93 -5.84 -5.78 -5.90
N ILE A 94 -5.24 -4.58 -5.91
CA ILE A 94 -4.46 -4.04 -4.78
C ILE A 94 -5.34 -3.81 -3.55
N PHE A 95 -6.55 -3.27 -3.71
CA PHE A 95 -7.47 -3.07 -2.59
C PHE A 95 -8.01 -4.38 -2.01
N LEU A 96 -8.33 -5.37 -2.84
CA LEU A 96 -8.69 -6.70 -2.37
C LEU A 96 -7.54 -7.36 -1.59
N GLN A 97 -6.31 -7.22 -2.09
CA GLN A 97 -5.12 -7.68 -1.37
C GLN A 97 -4.93 -6.93 -0.04
N LEU A 98 -5.13 -5.60 -0.03
CA LEU A 98 -5.05 -4.80 1.19
C LEU A 98 -6.06 -5.24 2.24
N ILE A 99 -7.30 -5.53 1.83
CA ILE A 99 -8.35 -6.03 2.74
C ILE A 99 -7.93 -7.37 3.34
N SER A 100 -7.40 -8.29 2.53
CA SER A 100 -6.87 -9.57 3.01
C SER A 100 -5.73 -9.35 4.03
N CYS A 101 -4.76 -8.49 3.72
CA CYS A 101 -3.67 -8.16 4.63
C CYS A 101 -4.17 -7.57 5.96
N LEU A 102 -5.16 -6.67 5.91
CA LEU A 102 -5.74 -6.05 7.11
C LEU A 102 -6.47 -7.06 7.98
N GLN A 103 -7.26 -7.95 7.37
CA GLN A 103 -8.00 -9.02 8.07
C GLN A 103 -7.05 -10.06 8.68
N CYS A 104 -6.01 -10.46 7.95
CA CYS A 104 -4.96 -11.34 8.44
C CYS A 104 -3.98 -10.65 9.39
N ARG A 105 -4.09 -9.32 9.56
CA ARG A 105 -3.21 -8.46 10.36
C ARG A 105 -1.73 -8.63 10.01
N ARG A 106 -1.43 -8.85 8.73
CA ARG A 106 -0.07 -9.04 8.22
C ARG A 106 0.07 -8.44 6.82
N CYS A 107 1.05 -7.56 6.66
CA CYS A 107 1.44 -6.98 5.38
C CYS A 107 2.97 -7.10 5.25
N PRO A 108 3.49 -8.16 4.60
CA PRO A 108 4.93 -8.37 4.50
C PRO A 108 5.58 -7.28 3.64
N HIS A 109 6.73 -6.77 4.07
CA HIS A 109 7.55 -5.87 3.26
C HIS A 109 8.02 -6.58 1.98
N TYR A 110 8.01 -5.89 0.84
CA TYR A 110 8.33 -6.48 -0.47
C TYR A 110 9.73 -7.11 -0.53
N PHE A 111 10.78 -6.35 -0.21
CA PHE A 111 12.16 -6.87 -0.18
C PHE A 111 12.53 -7.70 1.06
N LEU A 112 11.74 -7.62 2.13
CA LEU A 112 12.05 -8.23 3.44
C LEU A 112 10.81 -8.99 3.93
N PRO A 113 10.49 -10.18 3.37
CA PRO A 113 9.20 -10.86 3.63
C PRO A 113 8.95 -11.25 5.09
N ASN A 114 10.01 -11.33 5.90
CA ASN A 114 9.95 -11.59 7.34
C ASN A 114 9.57 -10.35 8.16
N MET A 115 9.63 -9.15 7.57
CA MET A 115 9.23 -7.90 8.20
C MET A 115 7.75 -7.61 7.89
N ASP A 116 6.95 -7.44 8.94
CA ASP A 116 5.54 -7.08 8.83
C ASP A 116 5.33 -5.58 9.04
N LEU A 117 4.77 -4.92 8.02
CA LEU A 117 4.49 -3.48 8.02
C LEU A 117 3.34 -3.08 8.96
N PHE A 118 2.47 -4.02 9.33
CA PHE A 118 1.42 -3.77 10.32
C PHE A 118 1.86 -3.98 11.76
N LYS A 119 3.14 -4.32 11.99
CA LYS A 119 3.67 -4.47 13.35
C LYS A 119 3.46 -3.18 14.15
N GLY A 120 2.90 -3.32 15.35
CA GLY A 120 2.61 -2.19 16.24
C GLY A 120 1.29 -1.44 15.95
N LYS A 121 0.55 -1.80 14.90
CA LYS A 121 -0.80 -1.27 14.66
C LYS A 121 -1.82 -1.98 15.53
N SER A 122 -2.83 -1.26 16.02
CA SER A 122 -3.86 -1.87 16.87
C SER A 122 -4.80 -2.76 16.04
N PRO A 123 -5.20 -3.95 16.55
CA PRO A 123 -6.12 -4.83 15.84
C PRO A 123 -7.44 -4.16 15.44
N GLY A 124 -7.98 -3.30 16.31
CA GLY A 124 -9.21 -2.55 16.04
C GLY A 124 -9.05 -1.52 14.91
N ALA A 125 -7.90 -0.84 14.82
CA ALA A 125 -7.64 0.09 13.72
C ALA A 125 -7.51 -0.65 12.39
N LEU A 126 -6.85 -1.81 12.37
CA LEU A 126 -6.74 -2.65 11.17
C LEU A 126 -8.11 -3.17 10.70
N GLU A 127 -8.96 -3.62 11.64
CA GLU A 127 -10.31 -4.08 11.29
C GLU A 127 -11.20 -2.94 10.77
N ASN A 128 -11.15 -1.76 11.41
CA ASN A 128 -11.88 -0.59 10.90
C ASN A 128 -11.39 -0.19 9.49
N ALA A 129 -10.08 -0.20 9.27
CA ALA A 129 -9.51 0.05 7.94
C ALA A 129 -10.02 -0.97 6.92
N ALA A 130 -10.09 -2.26 7.25
CA ALA A 130 -10.60 -3.28 6.33
C ALA A 130 -12.04 -2.97 5.90
N LYS A 131 -12.90 -2.54 6.84
CA LYS A 131 -14.29 -2.14 6.55
C LYS A 131 -14.35 -0.93 5.62
N GLN A 132 -13.50 0.08 5.83
CA GLN A 132 -13.46 1.27 4.97
C GLN A 132 -12.93 0.97 3.56
N VAL A 133 -11.85 0.20 3.45
CA VAL A 133 -11.30 -0.21 2.14
C VAL A 133 -12.32 -1.06 1.38
N TRP A 134 -13.02 -1.99 2.06
CA TRP A 134 -14.08 -2.77 1.44
C TRP A 134 -15.23 -1.90 0.93
N ARG A 135 -15.69 -0.92 1.73
CA ARG A 135 -16.73 0.02 1.30
C ARG A 135 -16.31 0.79 0.05
N LEU A 136 -15.08 1.32 0.02
CA LEU A 136 -14.53 2.03 -1.13
C LEU A 136 -14.44 1.12 -2.36
N THR A 137 -13.88 -0.08 -2.20
CA THR A 137 -13.74 -1.07 -3.28
C THR A 137 -15.09 -1.44 -3.89
N ARG A 138 -16.13 -1.62 -3.05
CA ARG A 138 -17.48 -1.90 -3.54
C ARG A 138 -18.04 -0.76 -4.39
N ILE A 139 -17.88 0.49 -3.97
CA ILE A 139 -18.30 1.65 -4.76
C ILE A 139 -17.61 1.63 -6.13
N MET A 140 -16.29 1.39 -6.13
CA MET A 140 -15.49 1.35 -7.36
C MET A 140 -15.89 0.23 -8.32
N LEU A 141 -16.24 -0.95 -7.79
CA LEU A 141 -16.71 -2.07 -8.60
C LEU A 141 -18.13 -1.85 -9.16
N THR A 142 -18.96 -1.07 -8.48
CA THR A 142 -20.36 -0.84 -8.88
C THR A 142 -20.59 0.39 -9.74
N ASN A 143 -19.65 1.35 -9.75
CA ASN A 143 -19.75 2.58 -10.53
C ASN A 143 -18.46 2.85 -11.30
N VAL A 144 -18.50 2.62 -12.61
CA VAL A 144 -17.36 2.80 -13.54
C VAL A 144 -16.89 4.26 -13.60
N ARG A 145 -17.76 5.22 -13.26
CA ARG A 145 -17.42 6.66 -13.22
C ARG A 145 -16.99 7.15 -11.83
N CYS A 146 -16.92 6.28 -10.82
CA CYS A 146 -16.62 6.73 -9.46
C CYS A 146 -15.29 7.50 -9.36
N LEU A 147 -14.30 7.18 -10.19
CA LEU A 147 -13.01 7.86 -10.21
C LEU A 147 -13.10 9.33 -10.67
N GLU A 148 -14.20 9.71 -11.32
CA GLU A 148 -14.48 11.11 -11.69
C GLU A 148 -15.09 11.90 -10.52
N GLU A 149 -15.68 11.20 -9.54
CA GLU A 149 -16.42 11.78 -8.40
C GLU A 149 -15.66 11.68 -7.06
N LEU A 150 -14.63 10.81 -6.98
CA LEU A 150 -13.82 10.54 -5.78
C LEU A 150 -12.63 11.48 -5.63
#